data_AF-A0A836VCM4-F1
#
_entry.id   AF-A0A836VCM4-F1
#
_cell.length_a   1.000
_cell.length_b   1.000
_cell.length_c   1.000
_cell.angle_alpha   90.00
_cell.angle_beta   90.00
_cell.angle_gamma   90.00
#
_symmetry.space_group_name_H-M   'P 1'
#
loop_
_entity.id
_entity.type
_entity.pdbx_description
1 polymer ?
#
loop_
_entity_poly.entity_id
_entity_poly.type
_entity_poly.pdbx_seq_one_letter_code
_entity_poly.pdbx_strand_id
1 'polypeptide(L)'
;MSLSQEPAFSYLKDNFVVGYKDITGASYAGVSGVHMPTGNAVSTTNGAGPHNLQTFVLAPDGTVMTCLPGYWAPQDLVSELKLGQDLYKVWNNKSLSRADKDSYFRQMHQDHFRTHSLQEQRRSRMQGFDMKYEAKNRLHTSDCILDSRLAATVLQKGMKPPMGAFKTTDQIMHDRMSQRPFTNYMNFDVVAYTDYGRPFYNKNEDQRTATGEVNKDLARAQPLMGNVDEMKGAAKRARRQQQQRMAGGRMLNRAGGYLARRGVQTFVRAMR
;
A
#
# COMPACT_ATOMS: atom_id res chain seq x y z
N MET A 1 -0.45 18.09 -6.53
CA MET A 1 1.03 18.12 -6.43
C MET A 1 1.71 17.15 -7.37
N SER A 2 1.39 15.85 -7.39
CA SER A 2 2.02 14.91 -8.34
C SER A 2 1.75 15.29 -9.81
N LEU A 3 0.48 15.33 -10.21
CA LEU A 3 0.06 15.52 -11.61
C LEU A 3 -0.02 16.99 -12.06
N SER A 4 -0.01 17.91 -11.10
CA SER A 4 -0.31 19.34 -11.31
C SER A 4 0.89 20.25 -11.09
N GLN A 5 2.09 19.68 -11.02
CA GLN A 5 3.35 20.42 -10.86
C GLN A 5 4.35 19.98 -11.92
N GLU A 6 5.28 20.86 -12.23
CA GLU A 6 6.39 20.53 -13.11
C GLU A 6 7.39 19.59 -12.44
N PRO A 7 8.03 18.68 -13.19
CA PRO A 7 7.92 18.52 -14.66
C PRO A 7 6.74 17.65 -15.13
N ALA A 8 5.95 17.07 -14.21
CA ALA A 8 4.94 16.08 -14.57
C ALA A 8 3.77 16.67 -15.37
N PHE A 9 3.34 17.89 -15.05
CA PHE A 9 2.21 18.53 -15.73
C PHE A 9 2.47 18.68 -17.24
N SER A 10 3.57 19.35 -17.63
CA SER A 10 3.91 19.52 -19.04
C SER A 10 4.19 18.18 -19.71
N TYR A 11 4.90 17.27 -19.04
CA TYR A 11 5.20 15.96 -19.62
C TYR A 11 3.94 15.14 -19.92
N LEU A 12 2.96 15.11 -19.01
CA LEU A 12 1.67 14.43 -19.23
C LEU A 12 0.90 15.06 -20.38
N LYS A 13 0.80 16.39 -20.41
CA LYS A 13 0.09 17.15 -21.44
C LYS A 13 0.64 16.84 -22.85
N ASP A 14 1.97 16.76 -22.97
CA ASP A 14 2.63 16.65 -24.26
C ASP A 14 2.73 15.20 -24.77
N ASN A 15 2.60 14.20 -23.89
CA ASN A 15 2.92 12.80 -24.22
C ASN A 15 1.78 11.81 -24.00
N PHE A 16 0.72 12.18 -23.28
CA PHE A 16 -0.34 11.24 -22.87
C PHE A 16 -1.73 11.83 -23.05
N VAL A 17 -2.70 10.94 -23.34
CA VAL A 17 -4.12 11.23 -23.12
C VAL A 17 -4.45 10.84 -21.68
N VAL A 18 -4.89 11.81 -20.88
CA VAL A 18 -5.14 11.62 -19.44
C VAL A 18 -6.63 11.52 -19.16
N GLY A 19 -7.03 10.50 -18.41
CA GLY A 19 -8.37 10.31 -17.90
C GLY A 19 -8.36 9.98 -16.40
N TYR A 20 -9.54 9.92 -15.79
CA TYR A 20 -9.71 9.51 -14.40
C TYR A 20 -10.92 8.60 -14.26
N LYS A 21 -10.90 7.79 -13.20
CA LYS A 21 -12.01 6.93 -12.80
C LYS A 21 -12.15 7.00 -11.28
N ASP A 22 -13.37 7.23 -10.80
CA ASP A 22 -13.68 7.09 -9.38
C ASP A 22 -13.67 5.60 -9.00
N ILE A 23 -12.93 5.28 -7.95
CA ILE A 23 -12.78 3.91 -7.43
C ILE A 23 -13.59 3.70 -6.14
N THR A 24 -14.40 4.66 -5.72
CA THR A 24 -15.27 4.54 -4.53
C THR A 24 -16.16 3.29 -4.65
N GLY A 25 -16.15 2.45 -3.61
CA GLY A 25 -16.88 1.18 -3.60
C GLY A 25 -16.14 0.01 -4.26
N ALA A 26 -14.99 0.24 -4.90
CA ALA A 26 -14.16 -0.85 -5.39
C ALA A 26 -13.53 -1.62 -4.22
N SER A 27 -13.32 -2.93 -4.36
CA SER A 27 -12.79 -3.79 -3.29
C SER A 27 -11.36 -3.45 -2.84
N TYR A 28 -10.60 -2.76 -3.69
CA TYR A 28 -9.24 -2.28 -3.42
C TYR A 28 -9.22 -0.83 -2.91
N ALA A 29 -10.36 -0.14 -2.86
CA ALA A 29 -10.44 1.24 -2.42
C ALA A 29 -10.29 1.35 -0.90
N GLY A 30 -9.45 2.30 -0.49
CA GLY A 30 -9.25 2.61 0.91
C GLY A 30 -10.34 3.53 1.48
N VAL A 31 -10.02 4.12 2.63
CA VAL A 31 -10.82 5.18 3.22
C VAL A 31 -9.93 6.38 3.49
N SER A 32 -10.35 7.56 3.06
CA SER A 32 -9.59 8.79 3.27
C SER A 32 -10.39 9.91 3.88
N GLY A 33 -9.70 10.92 4.43
CA GLY A 33 -10.31 12.22 4.66
C GLY A 33 -10.70 12.88 3.33
N VAL A 34 -11.74 13.71 3.35
CA VAL A 34 -12.10 14.55 2.19
C VAL A 34 -11.14 15.74 2.11
N HIS A 35 -10.56 15.96 0.95
CA HIS A 35 -9.71 17.11 0.65
C HIS A 35 -10.43 18.04 -0.32
N MET A 36 -10.49 19.33 0.02
CA MET A 36 -11.06 20.34 -0.88
C MET A 36 -10.05 20.69 -1.98
N PRO A 37 -10.50 21.11 -3.18
CA PRO A 37 -9.59 21.60 -4.23
C PRO A 37 -8.72 22.78 -3.78
N THR A 38 -9.22 23.57 -2.82
CA THR A 38 -8.52 24.70 -2.18
C THR A 38 -7.71 24.31 -0.94
N GLY A 39 -7.68 23.03 -0.58
CA GLY A 39 -6.97 22.52 0.58
C GLY A 39 -5.45 22.63 0.43
N ASN A 40 -4.75 22.60 1.55
CA ASN A 40 -3.29 22.67 1.55
C ASN A 40 -2.74 21.34 1.05
N ALA A 41 -1.97 21.37 -0.04
CA ALA A 41 -1.31 20.16 -0.52
C ALA A 41 -0.01 19.95 0.27
N VAL A 42 0.07 18.88 1.07
CA VAL A 42 1.26 18.58 1.88
C VAL A 42 2.15 17.56 1.18
N SER A 43 3.46 17.81 1.18
CA SER A 43 4.43 16.91 0.57
C SER A 43 4.36 15.54 1.25
N THR A 44 4.43 14.48 0.44
CA THR A 44 4.36 13.10 0.91
C THR A 44 5.37 12.24 0.17
N THR A 45 5.52 11.01 0.64
CA THR A 45 6.39 10.02 0.04
C THR A 45 5.72 9.41 -1.19
N ASN A 46 6.53 8.96 -2.16
CA ASN A 46 6.05 8.12 -3.24
C ASN A 46 5.35 6.89 -2.65
N GLY A 47 4.34 6.36 -3.34
CA GLY A 47 3.54 5.25 -2.83
C GLY A 47 2.55 5.57 -1.72
N ALA A 48 2.47 6.81 -1.23
CA ALA A 48 1.57 7.14 -0.12
C ALA A 48 0.09 7.07 -0.55
N GLY A 49 -0.73 6.35 0.22
CA GLY A 49 -2.15 6.15 -0.05
C GLY A 49 -2.41 5.18 -1.23
N PRO A 50 -1.80 3.99 -1.25
CA PRO A 50 -1.85 3.08 -2.40
C PRO A 50 -3.25 2.57 -2.72
N HIS A 51 -4.16 2.60 -1.75
CA HIS A 51 -5.57 2.20 -1.89
C HIS A 51 -6.48 3.33 -2.37
N ASN A 52 -6.00 4.57 -2.42
CA ASN A 52 -6.84 5.75 -2.73
C ASN A 52 -6.53 6.35 -4.11
N LEU A 53 -5.33 6.10 -4.63
CA LEU A 53 -4.89 6.57 -5.93
C LEU A 53 -4.05 5.49 -6.59
N GLN A 54 -4.30 5.22 -7.88
CA GLN A 54 -3.45 4.40 -8.73
C GLN A 54 -3.34 5.06 -10.10
N THR A 55 -2.12 5.32 -10.56
CA THR A 55 -1.87 5.85 -11.90
C THR A 55 -1.48 4.71 -12.82
N PHE A 56 -2.31 4.41 -13.80
CA PHE A 56 -2.01 3.39 -14.82
C PHE A 56 -1.51 4.06 -16.10
N VAL A 57 -0.42 3.54 -16.66
CA VAL A 57 0.02 3.84 -18.03
C VAL A 57 -0.41 2.67 -18.91
N LEU A 58 -1.26 2.95 -19.89
CA LEU A 58 -1.88 1.93 -20.74
C LEU A 58 -1.46 2.10 -22.21
N ALA A 59 -1.28 0.99 -22.90
CA ALA A 59 -1.34 0.96 -24.36
C ALA A 59 -2.79 1.16 -24.85
N PRO A 60 -3.02 1.53 -26.13
CA PRO A 60 -4.37 1.73 -26.66
C PRO A 60 -5.30 0.51 -26.56
N ASP A 61 -4.74 -0.70 -26.49
CA ASP A 61 -5.47 -1.96 -26.33
C ASP A 61 -5.81 -2.29 -24.85
N GLY A 62 -5.48 -1.39 -23.92
CA GLY A 62 -5.69 -1.58 -22.48
C GLY A 62 -4.62 -2.42 -21.79
N THR A 63 -3.52 -2.76 -22.46
CA THR A 63 -2.38 -3.43 -21.82
C THR A 63 -1.68 -2.48 -20.86
N VAL A 64 -1.40 -2.91 -19.63
CA VAL A 64 -0.71 -2.12 -18.61
C VAL A 64 0.79 -2.10 -18.92
N MET A 65 1.35 -0.90 -19.12
CA MET A 65 2.79 -0.67 -19.24
C MET A 65 3.42 -0.51 -17.86
N THR A 66 2.85 0.35 -17.01
CA THR A 66 3.25 0.49 -15.61
C THR A 66 2.06 0.93 -14.75
N CYS A 67 2.11 0.66 -13.45
CA CYS A 67 1.12 1.11 -12.48
C CYS A 67 1.82 1.71 -11.26
N LEU A 68 1.54 2.97 -10.97
CA LEU A 68 2.09 3.67 -9.82
C LEU A 68 1.03 3.80 -8.72
N PRO A 69 1.13 3.03 -7.63
CA PRO A 69 0.20 3.17 -6.52
C PRO A 69 0.53 4.44 -5.72
N GLY A 70 -0.50 5.12 -5.21
CA GLY A 70 -0.39 6.28 -4.34
C GLY A 70 0.15 7.54 -5.02
N TYR A 71 0.53 8.51 -4.19
CA TYR A 71 1.20 9.73 -4.63
C TYR A 71 2.59 9.44 -5.20
N TRP A 72 3.05 10.25 -6.16
CA TRP A 72 4.43 10.27 -6.65
C TRP A 72 4.92 11.70 -6.83
N ALA A 73 6.17 11.99 -6.47
CA ALA A 73 6.77 13.29 -6.68
C ALA A 73 6.89 13.57 -8.19
N PRO A 74 6.69 14.81 -8.66
CA PRO A 74 6.60 15.12 -10.10
C PRO A 74 7.77 14.62 -10.94
N GLN A 75 9.01 14.82 -10.46
CA GLN A 75 10.20 14.39 -11.17
C GLN A 75 10.37 12.87 -11.23
N ASP A 76 9.98 12.16 -10.18
CA ASP A 76 10.04 10.69 -10.11
C ASP A 76 8.95 10.10 -11.02
N LEU A 77 7.74 10.68 -10.98
CA LEU A 77 6.65 10.32 -11.86
C LEU A 77 7.05 10.42 -13.35
N VAL A 78 7.75 11.48 -13.76
CA VAL A 78 8.21 11.59 -15.16
C VAL A 78 9.18 10.48 -15.54
N SER A 79 10.04 10.02 -14.62
CA SER A 79 10.94 8.89 -14.86
C SER A 79 10.15 7.62 -15.17
N GLU A 80 9.12 7.35 -14.37
CA GLU A 80 8.27 6.17 -14.52
C GLU A 80 7.37 6.23 -15.77
N LEU A 81 6.91 7.42 -16.14
CA LEU A 81 6.15 7.63 -17.38
C LEU A 81 7.02 7.36 -18.61
N LYS A 82 8.32 7.74 -18.58
CA LYS A 82 9.28 7.40 -19.63
C LYS A 82 9.49 5.91 -19.74
N LEU A 83 9.64 5.21 -18.61
CA LEU A 83 9.67 3.73 -18.59
C LEU A 83 8.42 3.16 -19.27
N GLY A 84 7.23 3.69 -18.99
CA GLY A 84 5.99 3.30 -19.66
C GLY A 84 6.03 3.45 -21.19
N GLN A 85 6.60 4.53 -21.71
CA GLN A 85 6.80 4.71 -23.16
C GLN A 85 7.80 3.71 -23.75
N ASP A 86 8.87 3.40 -23.04
CA ASP A 86 9.86 2.42 -23.51
C ASP A 86 9.30 1.00 -23.50
N LEU A 87 8.53 0.64 -22.48
CA LEU A 87 7.78 -0.63 -22.44
C LEU A 87 6.76 -0.72 -23.58
N TYR A 88 6.13 0.39 -23.97
CA TYR A 88 5.24 0.44 -25.12
C TYR A 88 5.96 0.15 -26.45
N LYS A 89 7.22 0.58 -26.60
CA LYS A 89 8.04 0.22 -27.78
C LYS A 89 8.29 -1.27 -27.83
N VAL A 90 8.58 -1.90 -26.69
CA VAL A 90 8.72 -3.37 -26.58
C VAL A 90 7.41 -4.08 -26.92
N TRP A 91 6.28 -3.60 -26.39
CA TRP A 91 4.96 -4.17 -26.66
C TRP A 91 4.63 -4.19 -28.15
N ASN A 92 4.92 -3.09 -28.86
CA ASN A 92 4.63 -2.96 -30.29
C ASN A 92 5.68 -3.58 -31.22
N ASN A 93 6.81 -4.05 -30.68
CA ASN A 93 7.83 -4.65 -31.52
C ASN A 93 7.32 -5.98 -32.09
N LYS A 94 7.14 -6.04 -33.42
CA LYS A 94 6.62 -7.22 -34.12
C LYS A 94 7.66 -8.32 -34.32
N SER A 95 8.95 -8.02 -34.15
CA SER A 95 10.01 -9.04 -34.26
C SER A 95 10.20 -9.84 -32.97
N LEU A 96 9.67 -9.36 -31.84
CA LEU A 96 9.77 -10.04 -30.55
C LEU A 96 8.61 -11.01 -30.35
N SER A 97 8.92 -12.22 -29.87
CA SER A 97 7.90 -13.14 -29.39
C SER A 97 7.26 -12.62 -28.10
N ARG A 98 6.11 -13.20 -27.70
CA ARG A 98 5.48 -12.84 -26.42
C ARG A 98 6.42 -13.12 -25.22
N ALA A 99 7.16 -14.23 -25.26
CA ALA A 99 8.08 -14.60 -24.19
C ALA A 99 9.25 -13.61 -24.08
N ASP A 100 9.78 -13.13 -25.22
CA ASP A 100 10.83 -12.11 -25.22
C ASP A 100 10.32 -10.80 -24.64
N LYS A 101 9.13 -10.37 -25.06
CA LYS A 101 8.47 -9.16 -24.51
C LYS A 101 8.34 -9.25 -22.99
N ASP A 102 7.82 -10.36 -22.47
CA ASP A 102 7.66 -10.55 -21.03
C ASP A 102 9.00 -10.53 -20.29
N SER A 103 10.06 -11.05 -20.93
CA SER A 103 11.42 -11.03 -20.37
C SER A 103 12.00 -9.61 -20.36
N TYR A 104 11.85 -8.86 -21.46
CA TYR A 104 12.23 -7.45 -21.51
C TYR A 104 11.47 -6.61 -20.51
N PHE A 105 10.16 -6.84 -20.34
CA PHE A 105 9.34 -6.14 -19.36
C PHE A 105 9.90 -6.29 -17.95
N ARG A 106 10.20 -7.54 -17.55
CA ARG A 106 10.81 -7.87 -16.26
C ARG A 106 12.14 -7.17 -16.07
N GLN A 107 13.01 -7.29 -17.07
CA GLN A 107 14.35 -6.72 -17.02
C GLN A 107 14.30 -5.20 -16.93
N MET A 108 13.47 -4.54 -17.74
CA MET A 108 13.36 -3.08 -17.76
C MET A 108 12.86 -2.52 -16.42
N HIS A 109 11.89 -3.15 -15.76
CA HIS A 109 11.51 -2.71 -14.40
C HIS A 109 12.63 -2.88 -13.38
N GLN A 110 13.36 -4.01 -13.43
CA GLN A 110 14.47 -4.27 -12.51
C GLN A 110 15.65 -3.32 -12.75
N ASP A 111 15.97 -3.05 -14.02
CA ASP A 111 17.04 -2.15 -14.41
C ASP A 111 16.67 -0.69 -14.10
N HIS A 112 15.43 -0.28 -14.37
CA HIS A 112 14.95 1.07 -14.02
C HIS A 112 15.08 1.34 -12.51
N PHE A 113 14.59 0.41 -11.67
CA PHE A 113 14.73 0.51 -10.23
C PHE A 113 16.20 0.69 -9.78
N ARG A 114 17.15 -0.02 -10.41
CA ARG A 114 18.58 0.11 -10.10
C ARG A 114 19.15 1.50 -10.43
N THR A 115 18.50 2.25 -11.32
CA THR A 115 18.89 3.63 -11.65
C THR A 115 18.30 4.69 -10.72
N HIS A 116 17.37 4.31 -9.82
CA HIS A 116 16.76 5.27 -8.90
C HIS A 116 17.80 5.90 -7.99
N SER A 117 17.81 7.22 -7.96
CA SER A 117 18.74 8.00 -7.13
C SER A 117 18.46 7.77 -5.64
N LEU A 118 19.46 8.00 -4.79
CA LEU A 118 19.26 7.99 -3.33
C LEU A 118 18.18 8.99 -2.88
N GLN A 119 17.96 10.07 -3.62
CA GLN A 119 16.93 11.05 -3.30
C GLN A 119 15.53 10.53 -3.59
N GLU A 120 15.37 9.84 -4.71
CA GLU A 120 14.14 9.15 -5.09
C GLU A 120 13.82 8.02 -4.11
N GLN A 121 14.79 7.17 -3.77
CA GLN A 121 14.61 6.13 -2.75
C GLN A 121 14.20 6.71 -1.39
N ARG A 122 14.74 7.88 -1.01
CA ARG A 122 14.32 8.60 0.21
C ARG A 122 12.88 9.10 0.11
N ARG A 123 12.46 9.61 -1.06
CA ARG A 123 11.07 9.99 -1.32
C ARG A 123 10.16 8.78 -1.38
N SER A 124 10.65 7.62 -1.77
CA SER A 124 9.92 6.34 -1.81
C SER A 124 9.98 5.54 -0.50
N ARG A 125 10.45 6.14 0.59
CA ARG A 125 10.39 5.47 1.90
C ARG A 125 8.93 5.27 2.32
N MET A 126 8.52 4.02 2.56
CA MET A 126 7.20 3.72 3.09
C MET A 126 6.95 4.48 4.41
N GLN A 127 5.73 4.99 4.60
CA GLN A 127 5.43 5.84 5.75
C GLN A 127 5.47 5.05 7.05
N GLY A 128 5.89 5.70 8.15
CA GLY A 128 6.12 5.01 9.41
C GLY A 128 4.87 4.34 10.00
N PHE A 129 3.67 4.85 9.71
CA PHE A 129 2.43 4.18 10.13
C PHE A 129 2.10 2.94 9.28
N ASP A 130 2.50 2.92 8.01
CA ASP A 130 2.35 1.77 7.10
C ASP A 130 3.34 0.68 7.49
N MET A 131 4.61 1.03 7.72
CA MET A 131 5.62 0.11 8.26
C MET A 131 5.16 -0.55 9.57
N LYS A 132 4.55 0.24 10.48
CA LYS A 132 3.96 -0.29 11.72
C LYS A 132 2.76 -1.20 11.45
N TYR A 133 1.94 -0.88 10.47
CA TYR A 133 0.81 -1.72 10.08
C TYR A 133 1.29 -3.06 9.52
N GLU A 134 2.28 -3.05 8.63
CA GLU A 134 2.92 -4.26 8.09
C GLU A 134 3.50 -5.13 9.20
N ALA A 135 4.36 -4.56 10.05
CA ALA A 135 4.99 -5.32 11.13
C ALA A 135 3.97 -5.87 12.14
N LYS A 136 2.87 -5.15 12.38
CA LYS A 136 1.85 -5.59 13.35
C LYS A 136 0.97 -6.71 12.82
N ASN A 137 0.57 -6.65 11.55
CA ASN A 137 -0.46 -7.53 11.00
C ASN A 137 0.09 -8.60 10.06
N ARG A 138 1.30 -8.40 9.50
CA ARG A 138 1.86 -9.20 8.40
C ARG A 138 3.37 -9.44 8.52
N LEU A 139 3.90 -9.50 9.75
CA LEU A 139 5.34 -9.56 10.01
C LEU A 139 6.10 -10.63 9.22
N HIS A 140 5.48 -11.78 8.97
CA HIS A 140 6.08 -12.94 8.30
C HIS A 140 5.50 -13.22 6.91
N THR A 141 4.54 -12.42 6.46
CA THR A 141 3.79 -12.67 5.21
C THR A 141 3.81 -11.50 4.25
N SER A 142 4.20 -10.31 4.70
CA SER A 142 4.30 -9.11 3.86
C SER A 142 5.52 -9.20 2.96
N ASP A 143 5.32 -9.02 1.65
CA ASP A 143 6.39 -8.85 0.65
C ASP A 143 7.09 -7.48 0.76
N CYS A 144 6.59 -6.59 1.62
CA CYS A 144 7.15 -5.28 1.90
C CYS A 144 8.24 -5.30 2.97
N ILE A 145 8.38 -6.41 3.72
CA ILE A 145 9.35 -6.56 4.80
C ILE A 145 10.60 -7.26 4.26
N LEU A 146 11.75 -6.61 4.39
CA LEU A 146 13.06 -7.17 4.03
C LEU A 146 13.64 -8.03 5.15
N ASP A 147 13.46 -7.59 6.39
CA ASP A 147 13.95 -8.30 7.58
C ASP A 147 12.90 -8.24 8.69
N SER A 148 12.29 -9.39 8.98
CA SER A 148 11.24 -9.51 9.99
C SER A 148 11.73 -9.24 11.41
N ARG A 149 13.00 -9.53 11.74
CA ARG A 149 13.57 -9.26 13.06
C ARG A 149 13.75 -7.75 13.25
N LEU A 150 14.31 -7.07 12.26
CA LEU A 150 14.43 -5.61 12.30
C LEU A 150 13.06 -4.94 12.25
N ALA A 151 12.14 -5.40 11.42
CA ALA A 151 10.78 -4.85 11.33
C ALA A 151 10.03 -4.93 12.66
N ALA A 152 10.18 -6.02 13.42
CA ALA A 152 9.52 -6.20 14.72
C ALA A 152 9.87 -5.09 15.74
N THR A 153 11.06 -4.48 15.62
CA THR A 153 11.48 -3.39 16.53
C THR A 153 10.58 -2.16 16.45
N VAL A 154 9.90 -1.93 15.32
CA VAL A 154 8.99 -0.78 15.13
C VAL A 154 7.74 -0.86 16.02
N LEU A 155 7.45 -2.06 16.55
CA LEU A 155 6.34 -2.30 17.47
C LEU A 155 6.65 -1.86 18.91
N GLN A 156 7.94 -1.67 19.23
CA GLN A 156 8.36 -1.16 20.53
C GLN A 156 8.03 0.33 20.65
N LYS A 157 7.58 0.75 21.84
CA LYS A 157 7.17 2.13 22.10
C LYS A 157 8.36 3.08 21.89
N GLY A 158 8.14 4.13 21.10
CA GLY A 158 9.16 5.16 20.83
C GLY A 158 10.17 4.81 19.73
N MET A 159 10.17 3.58 19.24
CA MET A 159 11.12 3.17 18.20
C MET A 159 10.71 3.68 16.82
N LYS A 160 11.70 4.19 16.07
CA LYS A 160 11.56 4.54 14.67
C LYS A 160 11.79 3.29 13.81
N PRO A 161 11.16 3.17 12.63
CA PRO A 161 11.42 2.06 11.73
C PRO A 161 12.91 2.05 11.33
N PRO A 162 13.65 0.95 11.59
CA PRO A 162 15.05 0.87 11.22
C PRO A 162 15.24 0.86 9.69
N MET A 163 16.37 1.38 9.22
CA MET A 163 16.73 1.29 7.81
C MET A 163 16.93 -0.17 7.42
N GLY A 164 16.55 -0.54 6.19
CA GLY A 164 16.71 -1.90 5.67
C GLY A 164 15.70 -2.93 6.19
N ALA A 165 14.78 -2.57 7.10
CA ALA A 165 13.73 -3.49 7.55
C ALA A 165 12.57 -3.64 6.54
N PHE A 166 12.34 -2.62 5.74
CA PHE A 166 11.23 -2.55 4.79
C PHE A 166 11.76 -2.13 3.42
N LYS A 167 11.15 -2.65 2.36
CA LYS A 167 11.34 -2.17 1.01
C LYS A 167 10.85 -0.72 0.89
N THR A 168 11.46 0.03 -0.02
CA THR A 168 10.90 1.30 -0.47
C THR A 168 9.71 1.02 -1.41
N THR A 169 8.79 1.98 -1.56
CA THR A 169 7.56 1.81 -2.33
C THR A 169 7.80 1.68 -3.83
N ASP A 170 8.84 2.32 -4.36
CA ASP A 170 9.33 2.12 -5.71
C ASP A 170 9.85 0.69 -5.91
N GLN A 171 10.62 0.16 -4.96
CA GLN A 171 11.04 -1.25 -5.00
C GLN A 171 9.84 -2.20 -5.00
N ILE A 172 8.84 -1.97 -4.14
CA ILE A 172 7.60 -2.76 -4.11
C ILE A 172 6.88 -2.69 -5.45
N MET A 173 6.78 -1.49 -6.03
CA MET A 173 6.15 -1.23 -7.33
C MET A 173 6.86 -2.02 -8.45
N HIS A 174 8.17 -1.89 -8.60
CA HIS A 174 8.93 -2.59 -9.64
C HIS A 174 8.94 -4.11 -9.45
N ASP A 175 9.11 -4.60 -8.21
CA ASP A 175 9.04 -6.03 -7.90
C ASP A 175 7.68 -6.60 -8.35
N ARG A 176 6.58 -5.93 -8.01
CA ARG A 176 5.23 -6.37 -8.35
C ARG A 176 4.92 -6.22 -9.84
N MET A 177 5.35 -5.15 -10.49
CA MET A 177 5.18 -5.00 -11.95
C MET A 177 5.95 -6.07 -12.70
N SER A 178 7.19 -6.38 -12.30
CA SER A 178 7.99 -7.41 -12.96
C SER A 178 7.28 -8.78 -12.98
N GLN A 179 6.39 -9.05 -12.02
CA GLN A 179 5.62 -10.29 -11.97
C GLN A 179 4.39 -10.31 -12.91
N ARG A 180 4.03 -9.16 -13.50
CA ARG A 180 2.77 -8.94 -14.25
C ARG A 180 3.01 -8.39 -15.67
N PRO A 181 3.90 -9.00 -16.48
CA PRO A 181 4.30 -8.44 -17.76
C PRO A 181 3.10 -8.32 -18.72
N PHE A 182 2.89 -7.11 -19.26
CA PHE A 182 1.89 -6.82 -20.29
C PHE A 182 0.52 -7.45 -19.98
N THR A 183 0.05 -7.25 -18.75
CA THR A 183 -1.28 -7.71 -18.31
C THR A 183 -2.33 -6.71 -18.80
N ASN A 184 -3.45 -7.19 -19.34
CA ASN A 184 -4.58 -6.31 -19.67
C ASN A 184 -5.17 -5.70 -18.40
N TYR A 185 -5.55 -4.42 -18.44
CA TYR A 185 -6.12 -3.69 -17.30
C TYR A 185 -7.31 -4.42 -16.65
N MET A 186 -8.18 -5.05 -17.45
CA MET A 186 -9.34 -5.78 -16.94
C MET A 186 -8.97 -7.03 -16.13
N ASN A 187 -7.77 -7.57 -16.36
CA ASN A 187 -7.24 -8.75 -15.67
C ASN A 187 -6.17 -8.37 -14.62
N PHE A 188 -5.88 -7.08 -14.46
CA PHE A 188 -4.87 -6.62 -13.53
C PHE A 188 -5.43 -6.69 -12.10
N ASP A 189 -4.83 -7.52 -11.25
CA ASP A 189 -5.24 -7.66 -9.85
C ASP A 189 -4.78 -6.44 -9.02
N VAL A 190 -5.59 -5.38 -9.06
CA VAL A 190 -5.35 -4.13 -8.33
C VAL A 190 -5.34 -4.36 -6.81
N VAL A 191 -6.16 -5.30 -6.32
CA VAL A 191 -6.26 -5.61 -4.89
C VAL A 191 -4.90 -6.10 -4.39
N ALA A 192 -4.35 -7.16 -4.99
CA ALA A 192 -3.05 -7.66 -4.57
C ALA A 192 -1.92 -6.67 -4.89
N TYR A 193 -2.01 -5.94 -6.01
CA TYR A 193 -0.97 -5.01 -6.44
C TYR A 193 -0.81 -3.81 -5.50
N THR A 194 -1.90 -3.32 -4.93
CA THR A 194 -1.90 -2.14 -4.02
C THR A 194 -1.86 -2.53 -2.55
N ASP A 195 -1.82 -3.83 -2.22
CA ASP A 195 -1.89 -4.32 -0.85
C ASP A 195 -0.60 -4.09 -0.06
N TYR A 196 -0.41 -2.87 0.42
CA TYR A 196 0.60 -2.50 1.40
C TYR A 196 0.15 -1.28 2.19
N GLY A 197 0.66 -1.16 3.40
CA GLY A 197 0.22 -0.15 4.35
C GLY A 197 -1.21 -0.38 4.82
N ARG A 198 -1.75 0.64 5.47
CA ARG A 198 -3.10 0.59 6.04
C ARG A 198 -4.15 1.08 5.01
N PRO A 199 -5.36 0.48 4.99
CA PRO A 199 -6.46 0.96 4.14
C PRO A 199 -6.99 2.35 4.50
N PHE A 200 -6.85 2.77 5.77
CA PHE A 200 -7.30 4.09 6.22
C PHE A 200 -6.18 5.12 6.13
N TYR A 201 -6.41 6.19 5.37
CA TYR A 201 -5.44 7.24 5.14
C TYR A 201 -6.05 8.62 5.39
N ASN A 202 -5.74 9.22 6.55
CA ASN A 202 -5.98 10.64 6.79
C ASN A 202 -4.74 11.24 7.46
N LYS A 203 -4.23 12.33 6.86
CA LYS A 203 -3.12 13.12 7.40
C LYS A 203 -3.56 14.37 8.17
N ASN A 204 -4.88 14.64 8.18
CA ASN A 204 -5.52 15.77 8.84
C ASN A 204 -4.87 17.11 8.45
N GLU A 205 -4.54 17.25 7.17
CA GLU A 205 -3.73 18.36 6.64
C GLU A 205 -4.48 19.70 6.79
N ASP A 206 -5.77 19.69 6.47
CA ASP A 206 -6.66 20.86 6.57
C ASP A 206 -7.05 21.22 8.02
N GLN A 207 -6.65 20.39 8.98
CA GLN A 207 -6.97 20.50 10.40
C GLN A 207 -5.72 20.84 11.21
N ARG A 208 -4.62 21.15 10.53
CA ARG A 208 -3.42 21.67 11.17
C ARG A 208 -3.63 23.13 11.56
N THR A 209 -3.28 23.46 12.80
CA THR A 209 -3.18 24.83 13.28
C THR A 209 -2.00 25.55 12.62
N ALA A 210 -1.93 26.87 12.80
CA ALA A 210 -0.77 27.67 12.35
C ALA A 210 0.57 27.19 12.96
N THR A 211 0.54 26.50 14.12
CA THR A 211 1.71 25.89 14.77
C THR A 211 2.06 24.51 14.21
N GLY A 212 1.31 24.01 13.23
CA GLY A 212 1.50 22.71 12.61
C GLY A 212 0.91 21.52 13.38
N GLU A 213 0.27 21.77 14.54
CA GLU A 213 -0.39 20.72 15.33
C GLU A 213 -1.75 20.35 14.75
N VAL A 214 -2.14 19.07 14.84
CA VAL A 214 -3.46 18.64 14.37
C VAL A 214 -4.51 18.96 15.42
N ASN A 215 -5.51 19.76 15.06
CA ASN A 215 -6.73 19.92 15.85
C ASN A 215 -7.52 18.60 15.82
N LYS A 216 -7.48 17.86 16.94
CA LYS A 216 -8.05 16.51 17.04
C LYS A 216 -9.57 16.49 16.96
N ASP A 217 -10.24 17.54 17.39
CA ASP A 217 -11.70 17.61 17.39
C ASP A 217 -12.22 17.84 15.96
N LEU A 218 -11.58 18.77 15.23
CA LEU A 218 -11.86 18.97 13.80
C LEU A 218 -11.52 17.72 12.98
N ALA A 219 -10.39 17.07 13.26
CA ALA A 219 -10.00 15.84 12.56
C ALA A 219 -10.99 14.68 12.77
N ARG A 220 -11.65 14.61 13.94
CA ARG A 220 -12.68 13.60 14.22
C ARG A 220 -14.02 13.91 13.53
N ALA A 221 -14.34 15.18 13.37
CA ALA A 221 -15.56 15.63 12.72
C ALA A 221 -15.47 15.60 11.18
N GLN A 222 -14.27 15.44 10.62
CA GLN A 222 -14.06 15.46 9.18
C GLN A 222 -14.82 14.33 8.48
N PRO A 223 -15.55 14.63 7.39
CA PRO A 223 -16.15 13.58 6.57
C PRO A 223 -15.07 12.68 5.97
N LEU A 224 -15.41 11.40 5.85
CA LEU A 224 -14.56 10.38 5.23
C LEU A 224 -15.16 9.99 3.87
N MET A 225 -14.30 9.59 2.93
CA MET A 225 -14.65 9.09 1.60
C MET A 225 -14.07 7.68 1.38
N GLY A 226 -14.59 6.95 0.40
CA GLY A 226 -14.20 5.58 0.08
C GLY A 226 -15.06 4.55 0.80
N ASN A 227 -14.49 3.40 1.15
CA ASN A 227 -15.24 2.25 1.68
C ASN A 227 -15.52 2.36 3.19
N VAL A 228 -16.07 3.50 3.63
CA VAL A 228 -16.26 3.87 5.05
C VAL A 228 -17.09 2.82 5.80
N ASP A 229 -18.20 2.39 5.21
CA ASP A 229 -19.14 1.46 5.85
C ASP A 229 -18.58 0.03 5.93
N GLU A 230 -17.88 -0.41 4.89
CA GLU A 230 -17.18 -1.71 4.89
C GLU A 230 -16.13 -1.76 6.00
N MET A 231 -15.34 -0.70 6.14
CA MET A 231 -14.31 -0.59 7.17
C MET A 231 -14.91 -0.56 8.59
N LYS A 232 -16.00 0.19 8.81
CA LYS A 232 -16.74 0.17 10.10
C LYS A 232 -17.29 -1.23 10.40
N GLY A 233 -17.82 -1.91 9.39
CA GLY A 233 -18.30 -3.28 9.47
C GLY A 233 -17.19 -4.26 9.86
N ALA A 234 -16.03 -4.17 9.21
CA ALA A 234 -14.85 -4.99 9.49
C ALA A 234 -14.34 -4.77 10.92
N ALA A 235 -14.24 -3.52 11.38
CA ALA A 235 -13.83 -3.21 12.75
C ALA A 235 -14.80 -3.77 13.80
N LYS A 236 -16.12 -3.71 13.54
CA LYS A 236 -17.14 -4.29 14.41
C LYS A 236 -17.04 -5.82 14.46
N ARG A 237 -16.81 -6.49 13.32
CA ARG A 237 -16.59 -7.94 13.25
C ARG A 237 -15.33 -8.37 14.02
N ALA A 238 -14.21 -7.67 13.83
CA ALA A 238 -12.96 -7.95 14.54
C ALA A 238 -13.12 -7.81 16.07
N ARG A 239 -13.79 -6.76 16.54
CA ARG A 239 -14.09 -6.59 17.97
C ARG A 239 -14.95 -7.71 18.53
N ARG A 240 -15.99 -8.15 17.81
CA ARG A 240 -16.84 -9.28 18.21
C ARG A 240 -16.05 -10.58 18.31
N GLN A 241 -15.20 -10.88 17.33
CA GLN A 241 -14.34 -12.08 17.37
C GLN A 241 -13.35 -12.03 18.54
N GLN A 242 -12.75 -10.86 18.81
CA GLN A 242 -11.85 -10.69 19.96
C GLN A 242 -12.59 -10.89 21.29
N GLN A 243 -13.80 -10.33 21.44
CA GLN A 243 -14.63 -10.54 22.63
C GLN A 243 -15.02 -12.00 22.81
N GLN A 244 -15.38 -12.71 21.73
CA GLN A 244 -15.69 -14.14 21.77
C GLN A 244 -14.47 -14.98 22.17
N ARG A 245 -13.27 -14.66 21.67
CA ARG A 245 -12.03 -15.34 22.09
C ARG A 245 -11.71 -15.12 23.57
N MET A 246 -11.89 -13.89 24.07
CA MET A 246 -11.69 -13.57 25.49
C MET A 246 -12.74 -14.24 26.39
N ALA A 247 -13.99 -14.34 25.94
CA ALA A 247 -15.05 -15.06 26.64
C ALA A 247 -14.83 -16.58 26.66
N GLY A 248 -14.40 -17.16 25.53
CA GLY A 248 -14.04 -18.58 25.43
C GLY A 248 -12.84 -18.96 26.29
N GLY A 249 -11.82 -18.09 26.36
CA GLY A 249 -10.68 -18.26 27.28
C GLY A 249 -11.08 -18.17 28.76
N ARG A 250 -12.07 -17.33 29.10
CA ARG A 250 -12.65 -17.30 30.46
C ARG A 250 -13.48 -18.54 30.79
N MET A 251 -14.18 -19.13 29.82
CA MET A 251 -14.90 -20.40 30.03
C MET A 251 -13.95 -21.59 30.22
N LEU A 252 -12.86 -21.69 29.45
CA LEU A 252 -11.84 -22.73 29.63
C LEU A 252 -11.16 -22.64 31.00
N ASN A 253 -10.87 -21.42 31.49
CA ASN A 253 -10.35 -21.23 32.86
C ASN A 253 -11.39 -21.56 33.95
N ARG A 254 -12.70 -21.38 33.68
CA ARG A 254 -13.76 -21.81 34.61
C ARG A 254 -13.93 -23.34 34.62
N ALA A 255 -13.84 -24.00 33.48
CA ALA A 255 -13.92 -25.46 33.38
C ALA A 255 -12.69 -26.15 34.02
N GLY A 256 -11.48 -25.61 33.81
CA GLY A 256 -10.27 -26.07 34.50
C GLY A 256 -10.35 -25.91 36.02
N GLY A 257 -10.92 -24.80 36.51
CA GLY A 257 -11.19 -24.61 37.94
C GLY A 257 -12.28 -25.52 38.52
N TYR A 258 -13.26 -25.94 37.71
CA TYR A 258 -14.33 -26.85 38.13
C TYR A 258 -13.87 -28.31 38.19
N LEU A 259 -13.01 -28.75 37.25
CA LEU A 259 -12.42 -30.09 37.24
C LEU A 259 -11.34 -30.25 38.33
N ALA A 260 -10.51 -29.21 38.55
CA ALA A 260 -9.52 -29.20 39.63
C ALA A 260 -10.16 -29.24 41.03
N ARG A 261 -11.35 -28.65 41.23
CA ARG A 261 -12.10 -28.72 42.50
C ARG A 261 -12.81 -30.06 42.76
N ARG A 262 -12.94 -30.93 41.76
CA ARG A 262 -13.54 -32.27 41.91
C ARG A 262 -12.53 -33.42 41.91
N GLY A 263 -11.23 -33.13 41.98
CA GLY A 263 -10.19 -34.15 42.17
C GLY A 263 -10.05 -35.15 41.00
N VAL A 264 -10.53 -34.81 39.80
CA VAL A 264 -10.38 -35.68 38.63
C VAL A 264 -8.98 -35.48 38.06
N GLN A 265 -8.03 -36.30 38.49
CA GLN A 265 -6.72 -36.41 37.84
C GLN A 265 -6.90 -37.07 36.47
N THR A 266 -6.74 -36.29 35.41
CA THR A 266 -6.61 -36.84 34.06
C THR A 266 -5.26 -37.54 33.93
N PHE A 267 -5.29 -38.87 33.87
CA PHE A 267 -4.16 -39.71 33.48
C PHE A 267 -3.79 -39.41 32.01
N VAL A 268 -2.67 -38.72 31.80
CA VAL A 268 -2.03 -38.66 30.48
C VAL A 268 -1.03 -39.82 30.42
N ARG A 269 -1.43 -40.88 29.72
CA ARG A 269 -0.58 -42.03 29.40
C ARG A 269 0.40 -41.59 28.31
N ALA A 270 1.67 -41.43 28.65
CA ALA A 270 2.74 -41.26 27.67
C ALA A 270 2.96 -42.59 26.94
N MET A 271 2.83 -42.61 25.61
CA MET A 271 3.41 -43.65 24.77
C MET A 271 4.67 -43.09 24.10
N ARG A 272 5.77 -43.80 24.31
CA ARG A 272 6.93 -43.86 23.40
C ARG A 272 6.60 -44.80 22.26
#